data_AF-A0A1C6MM13-F1
#
_entry.id   AF-A0A1C6MM13-F1
#
_cell.length_a   1.000
_cell.length_b   1.000
_cell.length_c   1.000
_cell.angle_alpha   90.00
_cell.angle_beta   90.00
_cell.angle_gamma   90.00
#
_symmetry.space_group_name_H-M   'P 1'
#
loop_
_entity.id
_entity.type
_entity.pdbx_description
1 polymer ?
#
loop_
_entity_poly.entity_id
_entity_poly.type
_entity_poly.pdbx_seq_one_letter_code
_entity_poly.pdbx_strand_id
1 'polypeptide(L)'
;MKRGWEGAVLKLLRSKDFVLTVTGTEVVNDRFRRIHVTDGGMLAVTGVHPTMWVRLWFSKAGKPHQRGYTLVDPDPDKGTFSLEFVLHEGPASDWARAAREGDTVEATVHGSDFTTPDPPPSHLYVVGDAASLPAINSLLDELGEVPATVWYETSHPLDARLPMRLDPARHDLRTVARGGGGLMEEVRSTLPDLLGKHRDTDDYFVWVACDTVTTRSLTAYLRKELSVPRPRVKALGYWRPD
;
A
#
# COMPACT_ATOMS: atom_id res chain seq x y z
N MET A 1 -5.93 -10.22 -31.67
CA MET A 1 -7.29 -10.51 -31.17
C MET A 1 -7.40 -10.68 -29.64
N LYS A 2 -6.52 -10.04 -28.82
CA LYS A 2 -6.52 -10.19 -27.34
C LYS A 2 -7.19 -9.03 -26.54
N ARG A 3 -7.83 -8.07 -27.21
CA ARG A 3 -8.38 -6.85 -26.56
C ARG A 3 -9.87 -6.92 -26.17
N GLY A 4 -10.59 -7.99 -26.54
CA GLY A 4 -12.02 -8.10 -26.30
C GLY A 4 -12.39 -8.58 -24.90
N TRP A 5 -11.59 -9.50 -24.33
CA TRP A 5 -11.94 -10.14 -23.06
C TRP A 5 -11.68 -9.22 -21.85
N GLU A 6 -10.55 -8.52 -21.81
CA GLU A 6 -10.26 -7.56 -20.74
C GLU A 6 -11.30 -6.44 -20.70
N GLY A 7 -11.70 -5.88 -21.85
CA GLY A 7 -12.72 -4.82 -21.92
C GLY A 7 -14.14 -5.28 -21.57
N ALA A 8 -14.48 -6.54 -21.87
CA ALA A 8 -15.76 -7.14 -21.49
C ALA A 8 -15.82 -7.47 -19.99
N VAL A 9 -14.73 -7.99 -19.42
CA VAL A 9 -14.57 -8.19 -17.97
C VAL A 9 -14.62 -6.85 -17.23
N LEU A 10 -13.95 -5.83 -17.76
CA LEU A 10 -13.98 -4.48 -17.20
C LEU A 10 -15.39 -3.86 -17.22
N LYS A 11 -16.18 -4.09 -18.27
CA LYS A 11 -17.58 -3.65 -18.35
C LYS A 11 -18.49 -4.40 -17.38
N LEU A 12 -18.23 -5.68 -17.11
CA LEU A 12 -18.97 -6.48 -16.11
C LEU A 12 -18.62 -6.09 -14.66
N LEU A 13 -17.40 -5.59 -14.42
CA LEU A 13 -16.93 -5.09 -13.13
C LEU A 13 -17.53 -3.71 -12.73
N ARG A 14 -18.16 -2.99 -13.67
CA ARG A 14 -18.76 -1.65 -13.44
C ARG A 14 -19.97 -1.63 -12.50
N SER A 15 -20.40 -2.76 -11.95
CA SER A 15 -21.55 -2.80 -11.03
C SER A 15 -21.26 -2.22 -9.63
N LYS A 16 -20.00 -1.85 -9.34
CA LYS A 16 -19.61 -1.10 -8.13
C LYS A 16 -18.57 -0.02 -8.44
N ASP A 17 -18.81 0.77 -9.48
CA ASP A 17 -18.06 2.00 -9.68
C ASP A 17 -18.63 3.07 -8.74
N PHE A 18 -17.74 3.76 -8.03
CA PHE A 18 -18.05 4.86 -7.13
C PHE A 18 -17.42 6.14 -7.66
N VAL A 19 -17.97 7.28 -7.25
CA VAL A 19 -17.39 8.59 -7.56
C VAL A 19 -16.88 9.18 -6.26
N LEU A 20 -15.56 9.33 -6.17
CA LEU A 20 -14.94 10.03 -5.07
C LEU A 20 -14.94 11.53 -5.39
N THR A 21 -15.33 12.36 -4.42
CA THR A 21 -15.35 13.81 -4.57
C THR A 21 -14.35 14.44 -3.60
N VAL A 22 -13.45 15.27 -4.12
CA VAL A 22 -12.43 15.94 -3.33
C VAL A 22 -13.08 16.95 -2.38
N THR A 23 -12.76 16.84 -1.10
CA THR A 23 -13.19 17.76 -0.04
C THR A 23 -12.06 18.66 0.44
N GLY A 24 -10.80 18.32 0.12
CA GLY A 24 -9.64 19.13 0.46
C GLY A 24 -8.33 18.51 -0.01
N THR A 25 -7.27 19.30 0.02
CA THR A 25 -5.92 18.83 -0.32
C THR A 25 -4.90 19.35 0.68
N GLU A 26 -3.91 18.51 1.00
CA GLU A 26 -2.79 18.81 1.87
C GLU A 26 -1.47 18.55 1.12
N VAL A 27 -0.55 19.50 1.19
CA VAL A 27 0.82 19.33 0.68
C VAL A 27 1.68 18.83 1.84
N VAL A 28 1.95 17.53 1.89
CA VAL A 28 2.80 16.93 2.94
C VAL A 28 4.27 17.32 2.69
N ASN A 29 4.70 17.23 1.43
CA ASN A 29 5.92 17.86 0.92
C ASN A 29 5.81 18.05 -0.61
N ASP A 30 6.87 18.52 -1.25
CA ASP A 30 6.94 18.76 -2.71
C ASP A 30 6.79 17.48 -3.57
N ARG A 31 6.94 16.30 -2.97
CA ARG A 31 6.83 14.99 -3.62
C ARG A 31 5.71 14.12 -3.07
N PHE A 32 4.90 14.63 -2.14
CA PHE A 32 3.89 13.84 -1.47
C PHE A 32 2.65 14.69 -1.16
N ARG A 33 1.50 14.28 -1.70
CA ARG A 33 0.23 15.02 -1.59
C ARG A 33 -0.83 14.13 -0.96
N ARG A 34 -1.59 14.66 -0.02
CA ARG A 34 -2.78 14.01 0.52
C ARG A 34 -4.02 14.70 -0.01
N ILE A 35 -5.02 13.91 -0.40
CA ILE A 35 -6.30 14.38 -0.94
C ILE A 35 -7.41 13.75 -0.09
N HIS A 36 -8.25 14.59 0.49
CA HIS A 36 -9.42 14.16 1.26
C HIS A 36 -10.60 14.02 0.32
N VAL A 37 -11.41 12.97 0.51
CA VAL A 37 -12.54 12.68 -0.35
C VAL A 37 -13.76 12.22 0.44
N THR A 38 -14.95 12.51 -0.09
CA THR A 38 -16.15 11.69 0.19
C THR A 38 -16.20 10.51 -0.78
N ASP A 39 -16.74 9.38 -0.34
CA ASP A 39 -16.60 8.08 -0.99
C ASP A 39 -17.73 7.69 -1.95
N GLY A 40 -18.80 8.50 -2.02
CA GLY A 40 -19.99 8.20 -2.83
C GLY A 40 -20.78 6.97 -2.34
N GLY A 41 -20.71 6.64 -1.04
CA GLY A 41 -21.37 5.47 -0.43
C GLY A 41 -20.56 4.17 -0.52
N MET A 42 -19.30 4.24 -0.94
CA MET A 42 -18.43 3.07 -1.14
C MET A 42 -18.25 2.25 0.14
N LEU A 43 -17.85 2.87 1.24
CA LEU A 43 -17.52 2.19 2.50
C LEU A 43 -18.72 1.48 3.11
N ALA A 44 -19.92 2.02 2.94
CA ALA A 44 -21.16 1.37 3.39
C ALA A 44 -21.43 0.04 2.65
N VAL A 45 -20.93 -0.09 1.41
CA VAL A 45 -21.13 -1.30 0.57
C VAL A 45 -19.98 -2.29 0.72
N THR A 46 -18.76 -1.81 0.97
CA THR A 46 -17.54 -2.63 0.95
C THR A 46 -17.03 -3.01 2.33
N GLY A 47 -17.42 -2.26 3.37
CA GLY A 47 -16.71 -2.29 4.65
C GLY A 47 -15.30 -1.71 4.53
N VAL A 48 -14.51 -1.92 5.59
CA VAL A 48 -13.12 -1.48 5.70
C VAL A 48 -12.23 -2.60 6.20
N HIS A 49 -10.96 -2.58 5.79
CA HIS A 49 -9.92 -3.45 6.33
C HIS A 49 -8.56 -2.76 6.24
N PRO A 50 -7.54 -3.18 7.01
CA PRO A 50 -6.19 -2.66 6.88
C PRO A 50 -5.64 -2.89 5.47
N THR A 51 -4.81 -1.98 4.96
CA THR A 51 -4.23 -2.01 3.61
C THR A 51 -5.25 -1.91 2.47
N MET A 52 -6.51 -1.59 2.77
CA MET A 52 -7.56 -1.49 1.76
C MET A 52 -7.22 -0.45 0.70
N TRP A 53 -7.41 -0.81 -0.56
CA TRP A 53 -7.09 0.06 -1.68
C TRP A 53 -8.19 0.05 -2.75
N VAL A 54 -8.23 1.14 -3.50
CA VAL A 54 -9.18 1.38 -4.59
C VAL A 54 -8.44 1.64 -5.88
N ARG A 55 -9.08 1.32 -6.99
CA ARG A 55 -8.57 1.57 -8.33
C ARG A 55 -9.18 2.86 -8.85
N LEU A 56 -8.38 3.91 -8.95
CA LEU A 56 -8.78 5.21 -9.47
C LEU A 56 -8.56 5.27 -10.98
N TRP A 57 -9.48 5.89 -11.70
CA TRP A 57 -9.45 6.04 -13.15
C TRP A 57 -9.12 7.47 -13.56
N PHE A 58 -7.98 7.63 -14.22
CA PHE A 58 -7.49 8.89 -14.78
C PHE A 58 -7.56 8.86 -16.32
N SER A 59 -7.39 10.02 -16.96
CA SER A 59 -7.27 10.13 -18.42
C SER A 59 -5.84 10.49 -18.81
N LYS A 60 -5.27 9.79 -19.80
CA LYS A 60 -3.99 10.14 -20.44
C LYS A 60 -4.19 10.19 -21.95
N ALA A 61 -4.07 11.38 -22.54
CA ALA A 61 -4.30 11.60 -23.98
C ALA A 61 -5.65 10.99 -24.47
N GLY A 62 -6.72 11.18 -23.69
CA GLY A 62 -8.06 10.69 -23.99
C GLY A 62 -8.27 9.18 -23.77
N LYS A 63 -7.29 8.46 -23.21
CA LYS A 63 -7.39 7.02 -22.90
C LYS A 63 -7.47 6.79 -21.39
N PRO A 64 -8.30 5.83 -20.94
CA PRO A 64 -8.41 5.51 -19.52
C PRO A 64 -7.11 4.93 -18.99
N HIS A 65 -6.74 5.37 -17.80
CA HIS A 65 -5.49 5.03 -17.14
C HIS A 65 -5.73 4.86 -15.64
N GLN A 66 -5.57 3.62 -15.16
CA GLN A 66 -5.91 3.26 -13.79
C GLN A 66 -4.70 3.17 -12.86
N ARG A 67 -4.86 3.52 -11.58
CA ARG A 67 -3.86 3.31 -10.52
C ARG A 67 -4.53 2.87 -9.22
N GLY A 68 -3.88 2.00 -8.46
CA GLY A 68 -4.31 1.60 -7.13
C GLY A 68 -3.82 2.61 -6.10
N TYR A 69 -4.68 2.97 -5.15
CA TYR A 69 -4.35 3.81 -4.01
C TYR A 69 -4.98 3.27 -2.75
N THR A 70 -4.18 3.19 -1.69
CA THR A 70 -4.63 2.76 -0.36
C THR A 70 -5.46 3.87 0.28
N LEU A 71 -6.51 3.47 0.99
CA LEU A 71 -7.31 4.35 1.83
C LEU A 71 -6.51 4.75 3.07
N VAL A 72 -6.57 6.03 3.42
CA VAL A 72 -6.04 6.59 4.66
C VAL A 72 -7.20 7.05 5.52
N ASP A 73 -7.25 6.58 6.76
CA ASP A 73 -8.27 6.91 7.77
C ASP A 73 -9.71 6.82 7.24
N PRO A 74 -10.15 5.65 6.72
CA PRO A 74 -11.52 5.51 6.29
C PRO A 74 -12.50 5.60 7.47
N ASP A 75 -13.51 6.45 7.31
CA ASP A 75 -14.61 6.66 8.23
C ASP A 75 -15.92 6.22 7.54
N PRO A 76 -16.40 5.00 7.82
CA PRO A 76 -17.62 4.46 7.21
C PRO A 76 -18.89 5.23 7.59
N ASP A 77 -18.92 5.84 8.78
CA ASP A 77 -20.09 6.60 9.25
C ASP A 77 -20.24 7.91 8.48
N LYS A 78 -19.11 8.56 8.14
CA LYS A 78 -19.08 9.79 7.34
C LYS A 78 -18.97 9.55 5.84
N GLY A 79 -18.61 8.34 5.41
CA GLY A 79 -18.30 8.05 4.00
C GLY A 79 -17.11 8.87 3.51
N THR A 80 -16.07 9.00 4.34
CA THR A 80 -14.88 9.82 4.03
C THR A 80 -13.60 9.04 4.22
N PHE A 81 -12.58 9.38 3.44
CA PHE A 81 -11.21 8.91 3.63
C PHE A 81 -10.24 9.85 2.93
N SER A 82 -8.94 9.58 3.05
CA SER A 82 -7.91 10.28 2.30
C SER A 82 -7.11 9.35 1.39
N LEU A 83 -6.51 9.93 0.36
CA LEU A 83 -5.62 9.28 -0.59
C LEU A 83 -4.27 9.98 -0.55
N GLU A 84 -3.19 9.21 -0.55
CA GLU A 84 -1.83 9.73 -0.53
C GLU A 84 -1.08 9.40 -1.82
N PHE A 85 -0.48 10.43 -2.41
CA PHE A 85 0.15 10.38 -3.72
C PHE A 85 1.63 10.70 -3.59
N VAL A 86 2.49 9.71 -3.83
CA VAL A 86 3.88 9.97 -4.22
C VAL A 86 3.87 10.60 -5.61
N LEU A 87 4.40 11.82 -5.72
CA LEU A 87 4.37 12.60 -6.95
C LEU A 87 5.56 12.23 -7.85
N HIS A 88 5.23 11.85 -9.07
CA HIS A 88 6.17 11.53 -10.14
C HIS A 88 5.58 12.02 -11.49
N GLU A 89 6.17 11.62 -12.61
CA GLU A 89 5.61 11.92 -13.93
C GLU A 89 4.42 11.00 -14.24
N GLY A 90 3.30 11.57 -14.65
CA GLY A 90 2.15 10.81 -15.17
C GLY A 90 0.79 11.24 -14.61
N PRO A 91 -0.30 10.72 -15.23
CA PRO A 91 -1.63 11.30 -15.14
C PRO A 91 -2.23 11.30 -13.72
N ALA A 92 -1.86 10.34 -12.87
CA ALA A 92 -2.34 10.31 -11.49
C ALA A 92 -1.67 11.39 -10.63
N SER A 93 -0.35 11.60 -10.82
CA SER A 93 0.37 12.69 -10.16
C SER A 93 -0.05 14.06 -10.72
N ASP A 94 -0.29 14.16 -12.03
CA ASP A 94 -0.76 15.39 -12.66
C ASP A 94 -2.15 15.79 -12.14
N TRP A 95 -3.07 14.82 -12.05
CA TRP A 95 -4.36 15.02 -11.40
C TRP A 95 -4.19 15.42 -9.94
N ALA A 96 -3.36 14.71 -9.17
CA ALA A 96 -3.14 15.02 -7.76
C ALA A 96 -2.52 16.39 -7.52
N ARG A 97 -1.71 16.92 -8.46
CA ARG A 97 -1.19 18.30 -8.44
C ARG A 97 -2.27 19.34 -8.75
N ALA A 98 -3.19 19.02 -9.65
CA ALA A 98 -4.24 19.94 -10.07
C ALA A 98 -5.50 19.92 -9.19
N ALA A 99 -5.70 18.85 -8.41
CA ALA A 99 -6.91 18.59 -7.65
C ALA A 99 -7.31 19.75 -6.73
N ARG A 100 -8.61 20.06 -6.73
CA ARG A 100 -9.29 21.07 -5.93
C ARG A 100 -10.58 20.50 -5.36
N GLU A 101 -11.09 21.14 -4.30
CA GLU A 101 -12.40 20.81 -3.75
C GLU A 101 -13.48 20.81 -4.84
N GLY A 102 -14.34 19.78 -4.83
CA GLY A 102 -15.36 19.55 -5.85
C GLY A 102 -14.90 18.73 -7.07
N ASP A 103 -13.60 18.55 -7.30
CA ASP A 103 -13.11 17.65 -8.35
C ASP A 103 -13.52 16.19 -8.04
N THR A 104 -13.78 15.41 -9.07
CA THR A 104 -14.21 14.02 -8.94
C THR A 104 -13.25 13.04 -9.61
N VAL A 105 -13.17 11.82 -9.09
CA VAL A 105 -12.48 10.69 -9.72
C VAL A 105 -13.29 9.42 -9.58
N GLU A 106 -13.41 8.66 -10.67
CA GLU A 106 -14.05 7.35 -10.66
C GLU A 106 -13.16 6.34 -9.92
N ALA A 107 -13.77 5.52 -9.07
CA ALA A 107 -13.10 4.49 -8.28
C ALA A 107 -13.82 3.15 -8.42
N THR A 108 -13.04 2.07 -8.52
CA THR A 108 -13.54 0.70 -8.48
C THR A 108 -12.90 -0.04 -7.32
N VAL A 109 -13.70 -0.72 -6.50
CA VAL A 109 -13.19 -1.61 -5.44
C VAL A 109 -13.18 -3.04 -5.95
N HIS A 110 -11.99 -3.56 -6.24
CA HIS A 110 -11.84 -4.94 -6.69
C HIS A 110 -10.44 -5.49 -6.40
N GLY A 111 -10.38 -6.65 -5.74
CA GLY A 111 -9.13 -7.35 -5.43
C GLY A 111 -8.36 -6.78 -4.24
N SER A 112 -8.97 -5.86 -3.48
CA SER A 112 -8.49 -5.46 -2.17
C SER A 112 -9.01 -6.44 -1.14
N ASP A 113 -8.10 -7.09 -0.43
CA ASP A 113 -8.41 -8.01 0.66
C ASP A 113 -7.27 -8.02 1.68
N PHE A 114 -7.64 -8.05 2.95
CA PHE A 114 -6.72 -8.35 4.03
C PHE A 114 -7.50 -8.97 5.18
N THR A 115 -6.90 -9.96 5.82
CA THR A 115 -7.42 -10.55 7.05
C THR A 115 -6.31 -10.48 8.07
N THR A 116 -6.56 -9.75 9.15
CA THR A 116 -5.67 -9.71 10.31
C THR A 116 -5.52 -11.13 10.85
N PRO A 117 -4.29 -11.62 11.08
CA PRO A 117 -4.10 -12.93 11.69
C PRO A 117 -4.80 -12.99 13.06
N ASP A 118 -5.50 -14.10 13.31
CA ASP A 118 -6.12 -14.41 14.60
C ASP A 118 -5.66 -15.82 15.06
N PRO A 119 -4.90 -15.94 16.17
CA PRO A 119 -4.44 -14.85 17.02
C PRO A 119 -3.47 -13.88 16.31
N PRO A 120 -3.31 -12.63 16.82
CA PRO A 120 -2.31 -11.70 16.32
C PRO A 120 -0.90 -12.32 16.34
N PRO A 121 -0.04 -11.99 15.36
CA PRO A 121 1.31 -12.53 15.33
C PRO A 121 2.15 -11.97 16.49
N SER A 122 3.09 -12.76 17.01
CA SER A 122 4.05 -12.26 18.02
C SER A 122 5.01 -11.20 17.47
N HIS A 123 5.21 -11.14 16.15
CA HIS A 123 6.02 -10.10 15.48
C HIS A 123 5.55 -9.83 14.05
N LEU A 124 5.57 -8.56 13.65
CA LEU A 124 5.26 -8.10 12.29
C LEU A 124 6.55 -7.68 11.56
N TYR A 125 6.81 -8.27 10.40
CA TYR A 125 7.92 -7.91 9.53
C TYR A 125 7.38 -7.20 8.28
N VAL A 126 7.73 -5.93 8.09
CA VAL A 126 7.21 -5.10 7.00
C VAL A 126 8.34 -4.69 6.08
N VAL A 127 8.15 -4.85 4.78
CA VAL A 127 9.06 -4.30 3.76
C VAL A 127 8.25 -3.40 2.83
N GLY A 128 8.65 -2.14 2.70
CA GLY A 128 7.91 -1.17 1.90
C GLY A 128 8.72 0.05 1.46
N ASP A 129 8.03 1.00 0.84
CA ASP A 129 8.56 2.28 0.37
C ASP A 129 7.48 3.37 0.48
N ALA A 130 7.77 4.58 0.00
CA ALA A 130 6.82 5.70 0.08
C ALA A 130 5.46 5.42 -0.57
N ALA A 131 5.36 4.56 -1.58
CA ALA A 131 4.08 4.22 -2.21
C ALA A 131 3.23 3.30 -1.34
N SER A 132 3.84 2.53 -0.44
CA SER A 132 3.15 1.63 0.49
C SER A 132 2.96 2.20 1.90
N LEU A 133 3.50 3.38 2.20
CA LEU A 133 3.35 4.05 3.50
C LEU A 133 1.90 4.09 4.03
N PRO A 134 0.88 4.47 3.24
CA PRO A 134 -0.53 4.39 3.68
C PRO A 134 -0.94 3.02 4.25
N ALA A 135 -0.53 1.95 3.56
CA ALA A 135 -0.87 0.59 3.95
C ALA A 135 -0.08 0.16 5.18
N ILE A 136 1.20 0.54 5.28
CA ILE A 136 2.03 0.32 6.47
C ILE A 136 1.37 0.98 7.68
N ASN A 137 0.98 2.25 7.57
CA ASN A 137 0.29 2.95 8.66
C ASN A 137 -0.98 2.23 9.11
N SER A 138 -1.84 1.83 8.16
CA SER A 138 -3.06 1.08 8.52
C SER A 138 -2.79 -0.29 9.17
N LEU A 139 -1.66 -0.95 8.85
CA LEU A 139 -1.26 -2.20 9.49
C LEU A 139 -0.75 -1.97 10.91
N LEU A 140 0.06 -0.92 11.10
CA LEU A 140 0.58 -0.56 12.42
C LEU A 140 -0.54 -0.08 13.35
N ASP A 141 -1.57 0.59 12.83
CA ASP A 141 -2.73 0.99 13.61
C ASP A 141 -3.57 -0.24 14.02
N GLU A 142 -3.80 -1.19 13.09
CA GLU A 142 -4.53 -2.44 13.37
C GLU A 142 -3.80 -3.33 14.38
N LEU A 143 -2.49 -3.46 14.23
CA LEU A 143 -1.65 -4.36 15.01
C LEU A 143 -0.85 -3.61 16.08
N GLY A 144 -1.36 -2.48 16.60
CA GLY A 144 -0.57 -1.51 17.39
C GLY A 144 0.11 -2.04 18.65
N GLU A 145 -0.28 -3.20 19.18
CA GLU A 145 0.41 -3.84 20.31
C GLU A 145 1.51 -4.83 19.88
N VAL A 146 1.51 -5.25 18.62
CA VAL A 146 2.46 -6.22 18.06
C VAL A 146 3.80 -5.53 17.74
N PRO A 147 4.93 -6.04 18.26
CA PRO A 147 6.24 -5.56 17.87
C PRO A 147 6.45 -5.67 16.35
N ALA A 148 7.08 -4.66 15.75
CA ALA A 148 7.29 -4.61 14.31
C ALA A 148 8.73 -4.28 13.95
N THR A 149 9.22 -4.86 12.85
CA THR A 149 10.44 -4.44 12.18
C THR A 149 10.09 -4.03 10.76
N VAL A 150 10.37 -2.78 10.42
CA VAL A 150 10.01 -2.16 9.15
C VAL A 150 11.27 -1.82 8.36
N TRP A 151 11.51 -2.52 7.25
CA TRP A 151 12.50 -2.10 6.26
C TRP A 151 11.83 -1.18 5.25
N TYR A 152 12.23 0.09 5.25
CA TYR A 152 11.59 1.13 4.48
C TYR A 152 12.56 1.74 3.47
N GLU A 153 12.32 1.52 2.18
CA GLU A 153 13.14 2.08 1.12
C GLU A 153 12.81 3.55 0.88
N THR A 154 13.83 4.41 0.89
CA THR A 154 13.72 5.84 0.61
C THR A 154 14.36 6.15 -0.74
N SER A 155 13.57 6.68 -1.68
CA SER A 155 14.02 7.14 -2.99
C SER A 155 14.55 8.58 -2.98
N HIS A 156 14.16 9.33 -1.95
CA HIS A 156 14.53 10.72 -1.73
C HIS A 156 14.67 10.99 -0.23
N PRO A 157 15.53 11.94 0.22
CA PRO A 157 15.69 12.27 1.65
C PRO A 157 14.40 12.68 2.37
N LEU A 158 13.42 13.21 1.63
CA LEU A 158 12.11 13.57 2.19
C LEU A 158 11.25 12.36 2.53
N ASP A 159 11.48 11.20 1.90
CA ASP A 159 10.73 9.97 2.16
C ASP A 159 10.94 9.51 3.61
N ALA A 160 12.16 9.72 4.15
CA ALA A 160 12.50 9.42 5.55
C ALA A 160 11.78 10.31 6.58
N ARG A 161 11.15 11.41 6.14
CA ARG A 161 10.41 12.36 6.99
C ARG A 161 8.90 12.20 6.85
N LEU A 162 8.42 11.27 6.03
CA LEU A 162 6.99 11.01 5.90
C LEU A 162 6.44 10.45 7.23
N PRO A 163 5.18 10.79 7.59
CA PRO A 163 4.63 10.50 8.91
C PRO A 163 4.22 9.02 9.03
N MET A 164 5.19 8.15 9.30
CA MET A 164 4.92 6.75 9.64
C MET A 164 4.42 6.65 11.10
N ARG A 165 3.33 5.91 11.32
CA ARG A 165 2.65 5.75 12.61
C ARG A 165 3.34 4.70 13.48
N LEU A 166 4.59 4.97 13.83
CA LEU A 166 5.40 4.09 14.65
C LEU A 166 5.20 4.39 16.15
N ASP A 167 5.16 3.33 16.97
CA ASP A 167 5.44 3.41 18.40
C ASP A 167 6.92 3.04 18.61
N PRO A 168 7.80 3.99 18.94
CA PRO A 168 9.23 3.74 19.09
C PRO A 168 9.57 2.78 20.24
N ALA A 169 8.63 2.48 21.16
CA ALA A 169 8.84 1.50 22.21
C ALA A 169 8.82 0.05 21.71
N ARG A 170 8.21 -0.21 20.54
CA ARG A 170 8.02 -1.58 20.02
C ARG A 170 8.22 -1.75 18.51
N HIS A 171 8.33 -0.66 17.76
CA HIS A 171 8.58 -0.68 16.32
C HIS A 171 10.03 -0.25 16.00
N ASP A 172 10.75 -1.12 15.29
CA ASP A 172 12.10 -0.90 14.77
C ASP A 172 12.03 -0.47 13.30
N LEU A 173 12.36 0.79 13.00
CA LEU A 173 12.41 1.31 11.63
C LEU A 173 13.84 1.26 11.08
N ARG A 174 14.01 0.58 9.95
CA ARG A 174 15.25 0.47 9.19
C ARG A 174 15.08 1.13 7.83
N THR A 175 15.54 2.37 7.70
CA THR A 175 15.52 3.09 6.43
C THR A 175 16.67 2.66 5.53
N VAL A 176 16.37 2.32 4.28
CA VAL A 176 17.37 1.91 3.28
C VAL A 176 17.27 2.83 2.07
N ALA A 177 18.38 3.49 1.69
CA ALA A 177 18.38 4.33 0.50
C ALA A 177 18.23 3.47 -0.78
N ARG A 178 17.37 3.89 -1.70
CA ARG A 178 17.18 3.22 -2.99
C ARG A 178 18.47 3.28 -3.81
N GLY A 179 18.90 2.12 -4.30
CA GLY A 179 20.06 1.98 -5.18
C GLY A 179 20.78 0.66 -4.96
N GLY A 180 21.35 0.09 -6.02
CA GLY A 180 22.23 -1.09 -5.93
C GLY A 180 21.59 -2.38 -5.36
N GLY A 181 20.27 -2.42 -5.15
CA GLY A 181 19.61 -3.55 -4.50
C GLY A 181 19.70 -3.54 -2.96
N GLY A 182 20.10 -2.41 -2.35
CA GLY A 182 20.34 -2.31 -0.91
C GLY A 182 19.19 -2.78 -0.03
N LEU A 183 17.93 -2.49 -0.39
CA LEU A 183 16.77 -3.00 0.36
C LEU A 183 16.72 -4.53 0.40
N MET A 184 16.98 -5.19 -0.74
CA MET A 184 16.98 -6.66 -0.79
C MET A 184 18.15 -7.24 -0.01
N GLU A 185 19.33 -6.60 -0.08
CA GLU A 185 20.51 -7.02 0.68
C GLU A 185 20.27 -6.94 2.19
N GLU A 186 19.76 -5.79 2.66
CA GLU A 186 19.46 -5.56 4.08
C GLU A 186 18.41 -6.55 4.61
N VAL A 187 17.34 -6.80 3.84
CA VAL A 187 16.32 -7.79 4.24
C VAL A 187 16.92 -9.20 4.26
N ARG A 188 17.72 -9.58 3.26
CA ARG A 188 18.34 -10.92 3.19
C ARG A 188 19.41 -11.14 4.26
N SER A 189 20.11 -10.09 4.70
CA SER A 189 21.14 -10.18 5.73
C SER A 189 20.55 -10.24 7.14
N THR A 190 19.40 -9.60 7.39
CA THR A 190 18.86 -9.42 8.75
C THR A 190 17.62 -10.23 9.06
N LEU A 191 16.73 -10.48 8.10
CA LEU A 191 15.47 -11.19 8.33
C LEU A 191 15.65 -12.65 8.79
N PRO A 192 16.62 -13.44 8.29
CA PRO A 192 16.77 -14.84 8.71
C PRO A 192 16.97 -15.02 10.22
N ASP A 193 17.82 -14.19 10.83
CA ASP A 193 18.09 -14.23 12.26
C ASP A 193 16.87 -13.79 13.08
N LEU A 194 16.11 -12.81 12.57
CA LEU A 194 14.87 -12.36 13.20
C LEU A 194 13.79 -13.45 13.16
N LEU A 195 13.57 -14.07 12.01
CA LEU A 195 12.63 -15.20 11.87
C LEU A 195 13.06 -16.40 12.72
N GLY A 196 14.37 -16.62 12.86
CA GLY A 196 14.93 -17.67 13.71
C GLY A 196 14.42 -17.63 15.15
N LYS A 197 14.09 -16.44 15.68
CA LYS A 197 13.52 -16.25 17.02
C LYS A 197 12.09 -16.80 17.18
N HIS A 198 11.37 -17.00 16.08
CA HIS A 198 9.97 -17.42 16.05
C HIS A 198 9.74 -18.73 15.31
N ARG A 199 10.81 -19.39 14.82
CA ARG A 199 10.75 -20.53 13.88
C ARG A 199 9.96 -21.73 14.40
N ASP A 200 9.94 -21.96 15.71
CA ASP A 200 9.25 -23.12 16.30
C ASP A 200 7.74 -22.92 16.45
N THR A 201 7.28 -21.66 16.35
CA THR A 201 5.87 -21.29 16.57
C THR A 201 5.17 -20.84 15.29
N ASP A 202 5.94 -20.47 14.27
CA ASP A 202 5.47 -19.73 13.10
C ASP A 202 4.62 -18.50 13.47
N ASP A 203 4.78 -17.96 14.66
CA ASP A 203 3.95 -16.89 15.22
C ASP A 203 4.46 -15.51 14.78
N TYR A 204 4.53 -15.29 13.48
CA TYR A 204 4.95 -14.03 12.89
C TYR A 204 4.18 -13.77 11.60
N PHE A 205 4.22 -12.54 11.11
CA PHE A 205 3.62 -12.18 9.83
C PHE A 205 4.57 -11.31 9.02
N VAL A 206 4.71 -11.62 7.73
CA VAL A 206 5.56 -10.87 6.79
C VAL A 206 4.67 -10.18 5.76
N TRP A 207 4.78 -8.86 5.70
CA TRP A 207 4.09 -8.03 4.72
C TRP A 207 5.09 -7.33 3.80
N VAL A 208 4.95 -7.49 2.48
CA VAL A 208 5.88 -6.95 1.49
C VAL A 208 5.12 -6.19 0.40
N ALA A 209 5.36 -4.88 0.29
CA ALA A 209 4.84 -4.09 -0.81
C ALA A 209 5.80 -2.97 -1.22
N CYS A 210 6.53 -3.22 -2.30
CA CYS A 210 7.41 -2.25 -2.95
C CYS A 210 7.10 -2.25 -4.45
N ASP A 211 8.11 -2.05 -5.28
CA ASP A 211 8.03 -2.34 -6.71
C ASP A 211 7.84 -3.85 -6.99
N THR A 212 7.32 -4.17 -8.18
CA THR A 212 7.02 -5.57 -8.56
C THR A 212 8.24 -6.49 -8.63
N VAL A 213 9.43 -5.98 -8.94
CA VAL A 213 10.67 -6.76 -9.03
C VAL A 213 11.13 -7.12 -7.62
N THR A 214 11.30 -6.14 -6.75
CA THR A 214 11.70 -6.35 -5.34
C THR A 214 10.70 -7.23 -4.61
N THR A 215 9.41 -6.92 -4.73
CA THR A 215 8.34 -7.70 -4.06
C THR A 215 8.35 -9.16 -4.51
N ARG A 216 8.49 -9.42 -5.81
CA ARG A 216 8.55 -10.80 -6.34
C ARG A 216 9.81 -11.52 -5.86
N SER A 217 10.96 -10.86 -5.88
CA SER A 217 12.23 -11.44 -5.45
C SER A 217 12.24 -11.80 -3.96
N LEU A 218 11.78 -10.89 -3.10
CA LEU A 218 11.65 -11.16 -1.66
C LEU A 218 10.59 -12.22 -1.36
N THR A 219 9.44 -12.21 -2.06
CA THR A 219 8.43 -13.27 -1.89
C THR A 219 8.98 -14.64 -2.28
N ALA A 220 9.79 -14.73 -3.35
CA ALA A 220 10.43 -15.97 -3.75
C ALA A 220 11.47 -16.42 -2.72
N TYR A 221 12.27 -15.49 -2.19
CA TYR A 221 13.24 -15.73 -1.11
C TYR A 221 12.57 -16.29 0.15
N LEU A 222 11.56 -15.60 0.67
CA LEU A 222 10.78 -16.00 1.83
C LEU A 222 10.26 -17.43 1.70
N ARG A 223 9.67 -17.77 0.54
CA ARG A 223 9.02 -19.06 0.33
C ARG A 223 9.97 -20.21 0.01
N LYS A 224 11.04 -19.94 -0.76
CA LYS A 224 11.91 -21.00 -1.29
C LYS A 224 13.16 -21.21 -0.45
N GLU A 225 13.74 -20.13 0.06
CA GLU A 225 15.00 -20.18 0.81
C GLU A 225 14.72 -20.20 2.31
N LEU A 226 13.82 -19.35 2.81
CA LEU A 226 13.46 -19.30 4.24
C LEU A 226 12.28 -20.21 4.62
N SER A 227 11.64 -20.86 3.65
CA SER A 227 10.51 -21.77 3.85
C SER A 227 9.35 -21.20 4.67
N VAL A 228 9.14 -19.87 4.62
CA VAL A 228 8.06 -19.21 5.35
C VAL A 228 6.69 -19.72 4.85
N PRO A 229 5.80 -20.16 5.75
CA PRO A 229 4.48 -20.65 5.35
C PRO A 229 3.67 -19.60 4.58
N ARG A 230 2.95 -20.04 3.55
CA ARG A 230 2.12 -19.16 2.70
C ARG A 230 1.15 -18.25 3.50
N PRO A 231 0.44 -18.75 4.54
CA PRO A 231 -0.47 -17.90 5.33
C PRO A 231 0.23 -16.79 6.12
N ARG A 232 1.55 -16.90 6.34
CA ARG A 232 2.35 -15.90 7.07
C ARG A 232 2.95 -14.83 6.16
N VAL A 233 2.66 -14.86 4.85
CA VAL A 233 3.19 -13.87 3.89
C VAL A 233 2.08 -13.25 3.07
N LYS A 234 1.90 -11.93 3.21
CA LYS A 234 1.14 -11.10 2.27
C LYS A 234 2.12 -10.27 1.45
N ALA A 235 2.03 -10.37 0.12
CA ALA A 235 2.89 -9.61 -0.77
C ALA A 235 2.12 -9.08 -1.97
N LEU A 236 2.31 -7.80 -2.31
CA LEU A 236 1.68 -7.15 -3.45
C LEU A 236 2.62 -6.09 -4.03
N GLY A 237 2.98 -6.20 -5.31
CA GLY A 237 3.79 -5.18 -5.97
C GLY A 237 2.95 -3.95 -6.30
N TYR A 238 3.28 -2.80 -5.71
CA TYR A 238 2.48 -1.57 -5.79
C TYR A 238 2.74 -0.79 -7.08
N TRP A 239 3.98 -0.80 -7.55
CA TRP A 239 4.37 -0.11 -8.77
C TRP A 239 5.36 -0.95 -9.59
N ARG A 240 5.54 -0.61 -10.85
CA ARG A 240 6.54 -1.25 -11.71
C ARG A 240 7.67 -0.25 -11.91
N PRO A 241 8.94 -0.66 -11.71
CA PRO A 241 10.05 0.15 -12.19
C PRO A 241 10.01 0.20 -13.72
N ASP A 242 10.52 1.28 -14.29
CA ASP A 242 10.60 1.46 -15.74
C ASP A 242 11.52 0.42 -16.40
#